data_AF-A0A524AUT1-F1
#
_entry.id   AF-A0A524AUT1-F1
#
_cell.length_a   1.000
_cell.length_b   1.000
_cell.length_c   1.000
_cell.angle_alpha   90.00
_cell.angle_beta   90.00
_cell.angle_gamma   90.00
#
_symmetry.space_group_name_H-M   'P 1'
#
loop_
_entity.id
_entity.type
_entity.pdbx_description
1 polymer ?
#
loop_
_entity_poly.entity_id
_entity_poly.type
_entity_poly.pdbx_seq_one_letter_code
_entity_poly.pdbx_strand_id
1 'polypeptide(L)' 'QAARLATPRIKIPAGSVGIAESQTAIYPTDSSGGWNIIGRTLLDLSLNNLENIDKFRVGDKVKFYAITRDEYIKNGGEL' A
#
# COMPACT_ATOMS: atom_id res chain seq x y z
N GLN A 1 -0.72 10.21 14.34
CA GLN A 1 -1.48 9.02 14.78
C GLN A 1 -2.92 9.21 14.35
N ALA A 2 -3.49 8.25 13.62
CA ALA A 2 -4.85 8.34 13.08
C ALA A 2 -5.60 7.03 13.33
N ALA A 3 -6.77 7.10 13.96
CA ALA A 3 -7.59 5.93 14.20
C ALA A 3 -8.08 5.31 12.89
N ARG A 4 -8.36 4.00 12.91
CA ARG A 4 -9.05 3.35 11.80
C ARG A 4 -10.40 4.02 11.56
N LEU A 5 -10.85 4.01 10.31
CA LEU A 5 -12.20 4.40 9.93
C LEU A 5 -13.22 3.55 10.70
N ALA A 6 -14.28 4.19 11.17
CA ALA A 6 -15.40 3.52 11.84
C ALA A 6 -16.11 2.51 10.93
N THR A 7 -16.21 2.83 9.63
CA THR A 7 -16.72 1.93 8.61
C THR A 7 -15.59 1.62 7.62
N PRO A 8 -15.17 0.35 7.49
CA PRO A 8 -14.15 -0.05 6.52
C PRO A 8 -14.58 0.24 5.08
N ARG A 9 -13.61 0.54 4.21
CA ARG A 9 -13.84 0.51 2.76
C ARG A 9 -14.07 -0.94 2.33
N ILE A 10 -15.05 -1.14 1.47
CA ILE A 10 -15.35 -2.44 0.87
C ILE A 10 -14.23 -2.84 -0.10
N LYS A 11 -13.63 -1.86 -0.78
CA LYS A 11 -12.50 -2.06 -1.70
C LYS A 11 -11.40 -1.02 -1.47
N ILE A 12 -10.19 -1.52 -1.29
CA ILE A 12 -8.91 -0.81 -1.27
C ILE A 12 -8.08 -1.44 -2.40
N PRO A 13 -7.66 -0.66 -3.42
CA PRO A 13 -6.85 -1.18 -4.51
C PRO A 13 -5.48 -1.70 -4.04
N ALA A 14 -4.97 -2.74 -4.68
CA ALA A 14 -3.60 -3.22 -4.48
C ALA A 14 -2.57 -2.10 -4.65
N GLY A 15 -1.51 -2.14 -3.84
CA GLY A 15 -0.47 -1.12 -3.75
C GLY A 15 -0.84 0.08 -2.87
N SER A 16 -2.06 0.17 -2.34
CA SER A 16 -2.45 1.27 -1.44
C SER A 16 -1.58 1.28 -0.19
N VAL A 17 -1.17 2.47 0.25
CA VAL A 17 -0.42 2.68 1.51
C VAL A 17 -1.39 3.22 2.55
N GLY A 18 -1.55 2.49 3.64
CA GLY A 18 -2.44 2.83 4.73
C GLY A 18 -1.70 3.14 6.02
N ILE A 19 -2.29 3.98 6.86
CA ILE A 19 -1.89 4.19 8.26
C ILE A 19 -3.04 3.90 9.23
N ALA A 20 -2.70 3.31 10.38
CA ALA A 20 -3.59 3.12 11.51
C ALA A 20 -2.79 3.17 12.80
N GLU A 21 -3.14 4.10 13.68
CA GLU A 21 -2.41 4.37 14.92
C GLU A 21 -0.92 4.67 14.65
N SER A 22 -0.02 3.85 15.21
CA SER A 22 1.43 3.89 15.02
C SER A 22 1.93 3.00 13.89
N GLN A 23 1.03 2.36 13.14
CA GLN A 23 1.36 1.38 12.11
C GLN A 23 1.13 1.94 10.70
N THR A 24 1.95 1.45 9.77
CA THR A 24 1.80 1.66 8.32
C THR A 24 1.86 0.33 7.60
N ALA A 25 1.16 0.21 6.48
CA ALA A 25 1.15 -1.01 5.67
C ALA A 25 0.92 -0.71 4.20
N ILE A 26 1.37 -1.61 3.33
CA ILE A 26 1.00 -1.64 1.92
C ILE A 26 0.04 -2.80 1.73
N TYR A 27 -1.08 -2.56 1.05
CA TYR A 27 -2.05 -3.59 0.70
C TYR A 27 -1.56 -4.34 -0.54
N PRO A 28 -1.15 -5.62 -0.46
CA PRO A 28 -0.59 -6.33 -1.62
C PRO A 28 -1.65 -6.73 -2.65
N THR A 29 -2.91 -6.80 -2.25
CA THR A 29 -4.03 -7.22 -3.09
C THR A 29 -5.26 -6.34 -2.84
N ASP A 30 -6.19 -6.35 -3.80
CA ASP A 30 -7.51 -5.73 -3.64
C ASP A 30 -8.21 -6.35 -2.43
N SER A 31 -8.58 -5.51 -1.45
CA SER A 31 -9.12 -6.00 -0.18
C SER A 31 -9.98 -4.95 0.52
N SER A 32 -10.76 -5.36 1.53
CA SER A 32 -11.47 -4.43 2.40
C SER A 32 -10.59 -3.98 3.56
N GLY A 33 -10.85 -2.79 4.12
CA GLY A 33 -10.05 -2.31 5.25
C GLY A 33 -10.43 -0.94 5.79
N GLY A 34 -10.12 -0.72 7.06
CA GLY A 34 -10.40 0.52 7.78
C GLY A 34 -9.22 1.46 7.93
N TRP A 35 -8.07 1.23 7.28
CA TRP A 35 -6.93 2.13 7.46
C TRP A 35 -7.12 3.41 6.65
N ASN A 36 -6.47 4.49 7.09
CA ASN A 36 -6.45 5.74 6.37
C ASN A 36 -5.49 5.59 5.18
N ILE A 37 -6.01 5.59 3.96
CA ILE A 37 -5.18 5.47 2.77
C ILE A 37 -4.57 6.84 2.46
N ILE A 38 -3.24 6.87 2.36
CA ILE A 38 -2.45 8.10 2.21
C ILE A 38 -1.64 8.15 0.91
N GLY A 39 -1.65 7.07 0.13
CA GLY A 39 -0.93 6.99 -1.14
C GLY A 39 -1.05 5.61 -1.78
N ARG A 40 -0.33 5.40 -2.88
CA ARG A 40 -0.25 4.13 -3.61
C ARG A 40 1.16 3.95 -4.17
N THR A 41 1.72 2.76 -4.06
CA THR A 41 3.04 2.42 -4.62
C THR A 41 2.93 1.92 -6.05
N LEU A 42 3.99 2.12 -6.85
CA LEU A 42 4.18 1.52 -8.17
C LEU A 42 4.71 0.09 -8.09
N LEU A 43 5.25 -0.31 -6.94
CA LEU A 43 5.82 -1.64 -6.77
C LEU A 43 4.70 -2.68 -6.82
N ASP A 44 4.81 -3.63 -7.75
CA ASP A 44 4.06 -4.88 -7.63
C ASP A 44 4.57 -5.63 -6.40
N LEU A 45 3.67 -5.76 -5.42
CA LEU A 45 3.84 -6.51 -4.19
C LEU A 45 2.75 -7.58 -4.05
N SER A 46 2.04 -7.89 -5.13
CA SER A 46 0.95 -8.86 -5.09
C SER A 46 1.47 -10.24 -4.70
N LEU A 47 0.71 -10.92 -3.86
CA LEU A 47 1.02 -12.27 -3.41
C LEU A 47 0.80 -13.32 -4.52
N ASN A 48 0.25 -12.93 -5.67
CA ASN A 48 0.09 -13.80 -6.84
C ASN A 48 1.40 -13.91 -7.65
N ASN A 49 2.38 -13.03 -7.40
CA ASN A 49 3.70 -13.11 -7.98
C ASN A 49 4.68 -13.64 -6.91
N LEU A 50 5.13 -14.88 -7.08
CA LEU A 50 5.98 -15.57 -6.10
C LEU A 50 7.32 -14.86 -5.85
N GLU A 51 7.81 -14.06 -6.81
CA GLU A 51 9.02 -13.25 -6.65
C GLU A 51 8.86 -12.18 -5.55
N ASN A 52 7.62 -11.82 -5.18
CA ASN A 52 7.35 -10.83 -4.14
C ASN A 52 7.47 -11.38 -2.72
N ILE A 53 7.43 -12.71 -2.52
CA ILE A 53 7.43 -13.33 -1.18
C ILE A 53 8.73 -13.00 -0.44
N ASP A 54 9.85 -12.96 -1.14
CA ASP A 54 11.16 -12.68 -0.55
C ASP A 54 11.54 -11.19 -0.51
N LYS A 55 10.68 -10.29 -1.01
CA LYS A 55 10.98 -8.83 -1.04
C LYS A 55 11.04 -8.19 0.35
N PHE A 56 10.36 -8.78 1.34
CA PHE A 56 10.36 -8.29 2.71
C PHE A 56 10.48 -9.45 3.69
N ARG A 57 11.29 -9.25 4.72
CA ARG A 57 11.44 -10.16 5.85
C ARG A 57 11.20 -9.41 7.16
N VAL A 58 10.83 -10.18 8.19
CA VAL A 58 10.70 -9.63 9.54
C VAL A 58 12.04 -9.03 9.97
N GLY A 59 12.02 -7.76 10.37
CA GLY A 59 13.22 -7.00 10.75
C GLY A 59 13.73 -6.05 9.68
N ASP A 60 13.24 -6.14 8.44
CA ASP A 60 13.59 -5.20 7.38
C ASP A 60 13.12 -3.78 7.71
N LYS A 61 13.89 -2.80 7.22
CA LYS A 61 13.55 -1.38 7.32
C LYS A 61 13.04 -0.90 5.98
N VAL A 62 11.88 -0.23 5.99
CA VAL A 62 11.25 0.33 4.79
C VAL A 62 11.29 1.86 4.88
N LYS A 63 11.57 2.51 3.75
CA LYS A 63 11.49 3.96 3.59
C LYS A 63 10.67 4.30 2.34
N PHE A 64 9.71 5.19 2.50
CA PHE A 64 8.89 5.69 1.39
C PHE A 64 9.52 6.93 0.77
N TYR A 65 9.44 7.03 -0.55
CA TYR A 65 9.81 8.23 -1.32
C TYR A 65 8.59 8.70 -2.08
N ALA A 66 8.25 9.98 -1.92
CA ALA A 66 7.14 10.58 -2.64
C ALA A 66 7.53 10.75 -4.12
N ILE A 67 6.61 10.37 -5.00
CA ILE A 67 6.64 10.69 -6.42
C ILE A 67 5.38 11.47 -6.78
N THR A 68 5.44 12.19 -7.88
CA THR A 68 4.29 12.93 -8.41
C THR A 68 3.26 11.98 -9.03
N ARG A 69 2.04 12.46 -9.19
CA ARG A 69 0.98 11.74 -9.88
C ARG A 69 1.35 11.44 -11.34
N ASP A 70 2.01 12.37 -12.01
CA ASP A 70 2.42 12.21 -13.41
C ASP A 70 3.51 11.16 -13.55
N GLU A 71 4.48 11.12 -12.63
CA GLU A 71 5.47 10.03 -12.56
C GLU A 71 4.79 8.69 -12.28
N TYR A 72 3.79 8.65 -11.39
CA TYR A 72 3.02 7.44 -11.12
C TYR A 72 2.36 6.90 -12.40
N ILE A 73 1.60 7.73 -13.10
CA ILE A 73 0.91 7.33 -14.34
C ILE A 73 1.90 6.95 -15.44
N LYS A 74 2.97 7.75 -15.62
CA LYS A 74 4.00 7.50 -16.65
C LYS A 74 4.70 6.16 -16.47
N ASN A 75 4.88 5.71 -15.23
CA ASN A 75 5.51 4.42 -14.91
C ASN A 75 4.50 3.26 -14.82
N GLY A 76 3.29 3.42 -15.34
CA GLY A 76 2.30 2.34 -15.44
C GLY A 76 1.39 2.18 -14.22
N GLY A 77 1.39 3.15 -13.30
CA GLY A 77 0.45 3.16 -12.18
C GLY A 77 -0.98 3.48 -12.60
N GLU A 78 -1.95 2.85 -11.97
CA GLU A 78 -3.39 3.02 -12.23
C GLU A 78 -4.09 3.73 -11.05
N LEU A 79 -5.08 4.59 -11.34
CA LEU A 79 -5.82 5.36 -10.32
C LEU A 79 -7.22 4.82 -10.08
#